data_AF-A0A8H6R1L0-F1
#
_entry.id   AF-A0A8H6R1L0-F1
#
_cell.length_a   1.000
_cell.length_b   1.000
_cell.length_c   1.000
_cell.angle_alpha   90.00
_cell.angle_beta   90.00
_cell.angle_gamma   90.00
#
_symmetry.space_group_name_H-M   'P 1'
#
loop_
_entity.id
_entity.type
_entity.pdbx_description
1 polymer ?
#
loop_
_entity_poly.entity_id
_entity_poly.type
_entity_poly.pdbx_seq_one_letter_code
_entity_poly.pdbx_strand_id
1 'polypeptide(L)'
;MQPPSSDFSTAVWRKEVVPDDGNFQIVLTPDIYAWVGTAPKQVAPGVVVGRGQGKLAILGTDKAKGSTFDAVAKEGAITMKDGTAAAGPGNYQISVDPYQPDGTVYLLGMAQLDSHKIPTPVASVTATPNLIKNVLPIYKFFIAQQTHEPREIVDFNGISKHAGVVDFSQGEGLTKHVATVYHAQDGTFKTEYAYTFN
;
A
#
# COMPACT_ATOMS: atom_id res chain seq x y z
N MET A 1 -15.80 4.00 -17.13
CA MET A 1 -15.74 4.37 -15.70
C MET A 1 -14.34 4.87 -15.41
N GLN A 2 -14.20 6.03 -14.77
CA GLN A 2 -12.89 6.49 -14.31
C GLN A 2 -12.41 5.52 -13.23
N PRO A 3 -11.16 5.02 -13.28
CA PRO A 3 -10.66 4.14 -12.23
C PRO A 3 -10.71 4.88 -10.88
N PRO A 4 -11.03 4.19 -9.78
CA PRO A 4 -11.09 4.82 -8.47
C PRO A 4 -9.75 5.51 -8.15
N SER A 5 -9.82 6.76 -7.69
CA SER A 5 -8.64 7.48 -7.18
C SER A 5 -8.10 6.73 -5.97
N SER A 6 -6.77 6.57 -5.88
CA SER A 6 -6.14 5.98 -4.70
C SER A 6 -6.62 6.69 -3.42
N ASP A 7 -7.10 5.92 -2.45
CA ASP A 7 -7.48 6.43 -1.13
C ASP A 7 -6.31 7.01 -0.34
N PHE A 8 -5.08 6.71 -0.80
CA PHE A 8 -3.84 7.19 -0.25
C PHE A 8 -3.16 8.13 -1.23
N SER A 9 -2.83 9.32 -0.76
CA SER A 9 -2.11 10.34 -1.54
C SER A 9 -0.60 10.12 -1.58
N THR A 10 -0.05 9.18 -0.79
CA THR A 10 1.40 8.94 -0.75
C THR A 10 1.75 7.48 -0.97
N ALA A 11 2.48 7.24 -2.05
CA ALA A 11 3.09 5.95 -2.37
C ALA A 11 4.37 5.79 -1.54
N VAL A 12 4.53 4.61 -0.93
CA VAL A 12 5.68 4.27 -0.12
C VAL A 12 6.51 3.21 -0.86
N TRP A 13 7.79 3.48 -1.05
CA TRP A 13 8.67 2.68 -1.88
C TRP A 13 8.93 1.31 -1.28
N ARG A 14 8.64 0.27 -2.06
CA ARG A 14 9.11 -1.09 -1.83
C ARG A 14 10.29 -1.36 -2.75
N LYS A 15 11.43 -1.72 -2.16
CA LYS A 15 12.66 -2.03 -2.90
C LYS A 15 12.81 -3.53 -3.03
N GLU A 16 13.13 -3.97 -4.24
CA GLU A 16 13.61 -5.32 -4.54
C GLU A 16 14.92 -5.18 -5.34
N VAL A 17 15.85 -6.13 -5.14
CA VAL A 17 17.12 -6.15 -5.89
C VAL A 17 17.05 -7.28 -6.91
N VAL A 18 17.23 -6.93 -8.17
CA VAL A 18 17.23 -7.87 -9.30
C VAL A 18 18.64 -7.84 -9.90
N PRO A 19 19.35 -8.97 -9.95
CA PRO A 19 20.63 -9.06 -10.67
C PRO A 19 20.46 -8.73 -12.17
N ASP A 20 21.53 -8.34 -12.84
CA ASP A 20 21.55 -8.21 -14.30
C ASP A 20 21.15 -9.55 -14.94
N ASP A 21 20.31 -9.48 -15.98
CA ASP A 21 19.65 -10.63 -16.63
C ASP A 21 18.82 -11.52 -15.68
N GLY A 22 18.56 -11.05 -14.46
CA GLY A 22 17.75 -11.74 -13.46
C GLY A 22 16.25 -11.48 -13.62
N ASN A 23 15.47 -12.24 -12.85
CA ASN A 23 14.05 -11.98 -12.65
C ASN A 23 13.74 -11.93 -11.15
N PHE A 24 12.60 -11.33 -10.82
CA PHE A 24 12.03 -11.39 -9.48
C PHE A 24 10.53 -11.63 -9.59
N GLN A 25 9.94 -12.18 -8.55
CA GLN A 25 8.53 -12.50 -8.51
C GLN A 25 7.87 -11.81 -7.31
N ILE A 26 6.86 -11.00 -7.57
CA ILE A 26 5.93 -10.53 -6.53
C ILE A 26 4.72 -11.44 -6.60
N VAL A 27 4.54 -12.27 -5.56
CA VAL A 27 3.30 -13.03 -5.37
C VAL A 27 2.34 -12.16 -4.57
N LEU A 28 1.26 -11.74 -5.20
CA LEU A 28 0.15 -11.08 -4.52
C LEU A 28 -0.75 -12.15 -3.92
N THR A 29 -0.92 -12.07 -2.62
CA THR A 29 -1.95 -12.81 -1.91
C THR A 29 -3.25 -12.00 -1.91
N PRO A 30 -4.42 -12.66 -1.79
CA PRO A 30 -5.67 -11.96 -1.51
C PRO A 30 -5.61 -11.21 -0.17
N ASP A 31 -4.64 -11.55 0.69
CA ASP A 31 -4.40 -10.88 1.96
C ASP A 31 -3.99 -9.41 1.78
N ILE A 32 -4.80 -8.53 2.35
CA ILE A 32 -4.56 -7.09 2.40
C ILE A 32 -4.25 -6.74 3.85
N TYR A 33 -3.22 -5.93 4.11
CA TYR A 33 -2.90 -5.50 5.46
C TYR A 33 -3.23 -4.03 5.65
N ALA A 34 -4.06 -3.72 6.63
CA ALA A 34 -4.11 -2.39 7.22
C ALA A 34 -2.77 -2.11 7.91
N TRP A 35 -2.35 -0.85 7.95
CA TRP A 35 -1.09 -0.45 8.56
C TRP A 35 -1.22 0.87 9.31
N VAL A 36 -0.52 1.01 10.43
CA VAL A 36 -0.31 2.27 11.15
C VAL A 36 1.15 2.41 11.54
N GLY A 37 1.67 3.64 11.58
CA GLY A 37 3.05 3.89 12.00
C GLY A 37 3.34 5.38 12.14
N THR A 38 4.62 5.74 12.18
CA THR A 38 5.04 7.13 12.34
C THR A 38 6.00 7.56 11.23
N ALA A 39 6.21 8.87 11.08
CA ALA A 39 7.26 9.43 10.26
C ALA A 39 8.08 10.46 11.06
N PRO A 40 9.39 10.63 10.75
CA PRO A 40 10.25 11.59 11.44
C PRO A 40 9.93 13.05 11.11
N LYS A 41 9.18 13.30 10.03
CA LYS A 41 8.74 14.62 9.57
C LYS A 41 7.47 14.49 8.74
N GLN A 42 6.88 15.63 8.35
CA GLN A 42 5.68 15.67 7.54
C GLN A 42 5.83 14.86 6.25
N VAL A 43 4.76 14.16 5.86
CA VAL A 43 4.69 13.28 4.70
C VAL A 43 5.01 14.05 3.42
N ALA A 44 6.13 13.71 2.78
CA ALA A 44 6.62 14.30 1.54
C ALA A 44 7.62 13.34 0.86
N PRO A 45 7.88 13.48 -0.45
CA PRO A 45 8.93 12.72 -1.12
C PRO A 45 10.29 12.81 -0.40
N GLY A 46 11.01 11.70 -0.30
CA GLY A 46 12.29 11.59 0.42
C GLY A 46 12.16 11.31 1.93
N VAL A 47 10.94 11.20 2.46
CA VAL A 47 10.70 10.81 3.86
C VAL A 47 10.69 9.30 3.97
N VAL A 48 11.61 8.72 4.74
CA VAL A 48 11.55 7.29 5.10
C VAL A 48 10.60 7.13 6.27
N VAL A 49 9.48 6.43 6.05
CA VAL A 49 8.52 6.19 7.12
C VAL A 49 9.05 5.17 8.13
N GLY A 50 8.64 5.35 9.38
CA GLY A 50 9.00 4.49 10.50
C GLY A 50 8.50 3.05 10.32
N ARG A 51 8.90 2.19 11.25
CA ARG A 51 8.23 0.89 11.39
C ARG A 51 6.84 1.12 11.97
N GLY A 52 5.96 0.16 11.76
CA GLY A 52 4.58 0.26 12.18
C GLY A 52 4.01 -1.09 12.54
N GLN A 53 2.72 -1.09 12.84
CA GLN A 53 1.94 -2.29 13.05
C GLN A 53 1.13 -2.56 11.79
N GLY A 54 1.03 -3.83 11.38
CA GLY A 54 0.12 -4.27 10.33
C GLY A 54 -0.87 -5.30 10.85
N LYS A 55 -2.09 -5.31 10.29
CA LYS A 55 -3.11 -6.33 10.57
C LYS A 55 -3.79 -6.76 9.28
N LEU A 56 -4.07 -8.06 9.17
CA LEU A 56 -4.82 -8.61 8.04
C LEU A 56 -6.24 -8.02 8.04
N ALA A 57 -6.62 -7.42 6.93
CA ALA A 57 -7.90 -6.78 6.71
C ALA A 57 -8.80 -7.65 5.84
N ILE A 58 -10.03 -7.86 6.29
CA ILE A 58 -11.09 -8.51 5.52
C ILE A 58 -11.92 -7.41 4.88
N LEU A 59 -12.05 -7.43 3.56
CA LEU A 59 -12.87 -6.45 2.86
C LEU A 59 -14.35 -6.74 3.05
N GLY A 60 -15.15 -5.68 3.18
CA GLY A 60 -16.59 -5.79 3.22
C GLY A 60 -17.15 -6.36 1.92
N THR A 61 -18.34 -6.93 2.00
CA THR A 61 -19.14 -7.38 0.87
C THR A 61 -20.56 -6.82 1.01
N ASP A 62 -21.41 -7.01 0.00
CA ASP A 62 -22.82 -6.63 0.11
C ASP A 62 -23.57 -7.39 1.22
N LYS A 63 -23.01 -8.50 1.72
CA LYS A 63 -23.62 -9.38 2.73
C LYS A 63 -22.99 -9.26 4.12
N ALA A 64 -21.78 -8.73 4.23
CA ALA A 64 -21.03 -8.67 5.48
C ALA A 64 -20.15 -7.42 5.55
N LYS A 65 -20.07 -6.80 6.72
CA LYS A 65 -19.18 -5.66 6.96
C LYS A 65 -17.72 -6.12 6.97
N GLY A 66 -16.85 -5.28 6.42
CA GLY A 66 -15.40 -5.49 6.45
C GLY A 66 -14.78 -5.13 7.80
N SER A 67 -13.51 -5.49 7.95
CA SER A 67 -12.71 -5.17 9.14
C SER A 67 -12.70 -3.67 9.42
N THR A 68 -12.79 -3.34 10.70
CA THR A 68 -12.52 -2.01 11.24
C THR A 68 -11.41 -2.14 12.25
N PHE A 69 -10.44 -1.23 12.23
CA PHE A 69 -9.36 -1.17 13.20
C PHE A 69 -9.38 0.16 13.94
N ASP A 70 -9.30 0.10 15.27
CA ASP A 70 -9.22 1.28 16.12
C ASP A 70 -7.75 1.57 16.41
N ALA A 71 -7.26 2.71 15.93
CA ALA A 71 -5.90 3.17 16.04
C ALA A 71 -5.76 4.18 17.18
N VAL A 72 -4.81 3.94 18.07
CA VAL A 72 -4.53 4.78 19.24
C VAL A 72 -3.14 5.36 19.11
N ALA A 73 -3.06 6.68 18.99
CA ALA A 73 -1.81 7.44 19.00
C ALA A 73 -1.53 7.99 20.41
N LYS A 74 -0.37 7.68 20.96
CA LYS A 74 0.04 8.09 22.30
C LYS A 74 1.57 8.04 22.44
N GLU A 75 2.15 9.10 23.02
CA GLU A 75 3.56 9.16 23.42
C GLU A 75 4.53 8.80 22.27
N GLY A 76 4.32 9.38 21.09
CA GLY A 76 5.16 9.15 19.92
C GLY A 76 4.98 7.80 19.23
N ALA A 77 3.99 7.00 19.62
CA ALA A 77 3.67 5.71 19.00
C ALA A 77 2.20 5.64 18.58
N ILE A 78 1.92 4.84 17.55
CA ILE A 78 0.55 4.49 17.15
C ILE A 78 0.42 2.98 17.06
N THR A 79 -0.66 2.45 17.61
CA THR A 79 -1.02 1.03 17.58
C THR A 79 -2.44 0.88 17.08
N MET A 80 -2.81 -0.31 16.61
CA MET A 80 -4.17 -0.63 16.21
C MET A 80 -4.66 -1.93 16.85
N LYS A 81 -5.95 -1.96 17.19
CA LYS A 81 -6.68 -3.13 17.66
C LYS A 81 -7.88 -3.41 16.74
N ASP A 82 -8.45 -4.59 16.87
CA ASP A 82 -9.68 -4.90 16.13
C ASP A 82 -10.85 -4.11 16.74
N GLY A 83 -11.56 -3.39 15.89
CA GLY A 83 -12.78 -2.68 16.22
C GLY A 83 -14.01 -3.46 15.79
N THR A 84 -15.19 -2.85 15.93
CA THR A 84 -16.44 -3.44 15.43
C THR A 84 -16.51 -3.29 13.92
N ALA A 85 -16.64 -4.41 13.20
CA ALA A 85 -16.72 -4.45 11.74
C ALA A 85 -17.82 -3.51 11.21
N ALA A 86 -17.42 -2.51 10.43
CA ALA A 86 -18.30 -1.45 9.93
C ALA A 86 -18.01 -1.06 8.46
N ALA A 87 -16.88 -1.51 7.90
CA ALA A 87 -16.47 -1.12 6.55
C ALA A 87 -17.47 -1.62 5.49
N GLY A 88 -17.74 -0.76 4.50
CA GLY A 88 -18.63 -1.07 3.39
C GLY A 88 -18.03 -2.09 2.39
N PRO A 89 -18.82 -2.50 1.38
CA PRO A 89 -18.33 -3.39 0.32
C PRO A 89 -17.02 -2.91 -0.31
N GLY A 90 -16.06 -3.82 -0.49
CA GLY A 90 -14.73 -3.55 -1.05
C GLY A 90 -13.76 -2.84 -0.11
N ASN A 91 -14.19 -2.43 1.08
CA ASN A 91 -13.39 -1.60 1.98
C ASN A 91 -13.00 -2.34 3.26
N TYR A 92 -11.89 -1.91 3.84
CA TYR A 92 -11.68 -1.98 5.29
C TYR A 92 -11.71 -0.56 5.88
N GLN A 93 -11.73 -0.43 7.19
CA GLN A 93 -11.75 0.87 7.87
C GLN A 93 -10.66 0.97 8.93
N ILE A 94 -10.07 2.15 9.06
CA ILE A 94 -9.25 2.54 10.21
C ILE A 94 -9.90 3.76 10.86
N SER A 95 -10.22 3.67 12.15
CA SER A 95 -10.64 4.78 12.99
C SER A 95 -9.47 5.21 13.86
N VAL A 96 -9.21 6.50 13.97
CA VAL A 96 -8.15 7.07 14.81
C VAL A 96 -8.80 7.72 16.02
N ASP A 97 -8.47 7.20 17.19
CA ASP A 97 -8.96 7.72 18.46
C ASP A 97 -8.58 9.20 18.64
N PRO A 98 -9.34 9.96 19.45
CA PRO A 98 -8.93 11.30 19.83
C PRO A 98 -7.56 11.27 20.53
N TYR A 99 -6.66 12.16 20.14
CA TYR A 99 -5.38 12.35 20.82
C TYR A 99 -4.98 13.82 20.77
N GLN A 100 -4.12 14.23 21.70
CA GLN A 100 -3.51 15.56 21.68
C GLN A 100 -2.26 15.52 20.80
N PRO A 101 -2.13 16.41 19.80
CA PRO A 101 -0.92 16.47 18.98
C PRO A 101 0.33 16.70 19.84
N ASP A 102 1.30 15.81 19.71
CA ASP A 102 2.57 15.82 20.45
C ASP A 102 3.78 16.17 19.56
N GLY A 103 3.52 16.64 18.34
CA GLY A 103 4.53 16.91 17.32
C GLY A 103 4.94 15.68 16.50
N THR A 104 4.49 14.47 16.86
CA THR A 104 4.73 13.25 16.08
C THR A 104 3.81 13.19 14.87
N VAL A 105 4.37 12.79 13.72
CA VAL A 105 3.59 12.52 12.52
C VAL A 105 3.13 11.06 12.55
N TYR A 106 1.86 10.87 12.85
CA TYR A 106 1.19 9.56 12.80
C TYR A 106 0.66 9.28 11.41
N LEU A 107 0.72 8.02 11.00
CA LEU A 107 0.33 7.54 9.69
C LEU A 107 -0.62 6.36 9.81
N LEU A 108 -1.54 6.27 8.84
CA LEU A 108 -2.31 5.07 8.54
C LEU A 108 -2.19 4.75 7.06
N GLY A 109 -2.41 3.48 6.70
CA GLY A 109 -2.01 3.01 5.40
C GLY A 109 -2.45 1.60 5.04
N MET A 110 -1.91 1.16 3.91
CA MET A 110 -1.85 -0.23 3.49
C MET A 110 -0.42 -0.73 3.66
N ALA A 111 -0.30 -2.00 3.99
CA ALA A 111 0.95 -2.73 3.96
C ALA A 111 0.86 -3.98 3.08
N GLN A 112 2.02 -4.44 2.66
CA GLN A 112 2.24 -5.77 2.12
C GLN A 112 3.33 -6.45 2.93
N LEU A 113 3.26 -7.77 3.07
CA LEU A 113 4.35 -8.52 3.68
C LEU A 113 5.61 -8.43 2.82
N ASP A 114 6.74 -8.15 3.46
CA ASP A 114 8.06 -8.27 2.83
C ASP A 114 8.52 -9.74 2.78
N SER A 115 9.75 -9.96 2.30
CA SER A 115 10.38 -11.28 2.22
C SER A 115 10.52 -11.99 3.58
N HIS A 116 10.48 -11.24 4.68
CA HIS A 116 10.55 -11.75 6.06
C HIS A 116 9.17 -11.88 6.72
N LYS A 117 8.08 -11.73 5.95
CA LYS A 117 6.69 -11.77 6.45
C LYS A 117 6.37 -10.65 7.44
N ILE A 118 7.05 -9.51 7.32
CA ILE A 118 6.78 -8.32 8.13
C ILE A 118 5.92 -7.36 7.30
N PRO A 119 4.77 -6.88 7.82
CA PRO A 119 3.97 -5.86 7.16
C PRO A 119 4.78 -4.58 6.93
N THR A 120 5.02 -4.25 5.68
CA THR A 120 5.76 -3.07 5.24
C THR A 120 4.82 -2.11 4.52
N PRO A 121 4.80 -0.81 4.87
CA PRO A 121 3.90 0.16 4.26
C PRO A 121 4.15 0.28 2.77
N VAL A 122 3.07 0.29 1.99
CA VAL A 122 3.08 0.52 0.52
C VAL A 122 2.32 1.78 0.13
N ALA A 123 1.41 2.23 0.99
CA ALA A 123 0.69 3.49 0.84
C ALA A 123 0.33 4.05 2.20
N SER A 124 0.39 5.37 2.36
CA SER A 124 0.08 6.03 3.62
C SER A 124 -0.64 7.37 3.45
N VAL A 125 -1.26 7.82 4.54
CA VAL A 125 -1.71 9.20 4.75
C VAL A 125 -1.51 9.55 6.23
N THR A 126 -1.51 10.85 6.53
CA THR A 126 -1.50 11.33 7.91
C THR A 126 -2.73 10.83 8.67
N ALA A 127 -2.52 10.20 9.81
CA ALA A 127 -3.56 9.86 10.76
C ALA A 127 -3.81 11.08 11.64
N THR A 128 -4.93 11.77 11.45
CA THR A 128 -5.34 12.91 12.29
C THR A 128 -6.29 12.47 13.40
N PRO A 129 -6.40 13.19 14.54
CA PRO A 129 -7.33 12.82 15.60
C PRO A 129 -8.79 12.77 15.10
N ASN A 130 -9.56 11.80 15.59
CA ASN A 130 -10.97 11.58 15.21
C ASN A 130 -11.20 11.20 13.73
N LEU A 131 -10.16 10.78 13.02
CA LEU A 131 -10.28 10.38 11.63
C LEU A 131 -10.93 9.01 11.50
N ILE A 132 -11.96 8.88 10.66
CA ILE A 132 -12.46 7.58 10.19
C ILE A 132 -12.18 7.51 8.70
N LYS A 133 -11.36 6.54 8.29
CA LYS A 133 -10.98 6.34 6.89
C LYS A 133 -11.41 4.96 6.43
N ASN A 134 -12.35 4.93 5.47
CA ASN A 134 -12.55 3.76 4.64
C ASN A 134 -11.43 3.69 3.61
N VAL A 135 -10.95 2.49 3.37
CA VAL A 135 -9.88 2.21 2.43
C VAL A 135 -10.38 1.17 1.45
N LEU A 136 -10.39 1.53 0.17
CA LEU A 136 -10.60 0.64 -0.96
C LEU A 136 -9.24 0.22 -1.55
N PRO A 137 -8.80 -1.03 -1.32
CA PRO A 137 -7.53 -1.50 -1.86
C PRO A 137 -7.62 -1.69 -3.36
N ILE A 138 -6.62 -1.18 -4.09
CA ILE A 138 -6.52 -1.34 -5.54
C ILE A 138 -5.27 -2.18 -5.84
N TYR A 139 -5.46 -3.31 -6.54
CA TYR A 139 -4.36 -4.15 -7.02
C TYR A 139 -3.73 -3.58 -8.29
N LYS A 140 -3.10 -2.42 -8.14
CA LYS A 140 -2.36 -1.73 -9.19
C LYS A 140 -0.97 -1.37 -8.69
N PHE A 141 0.03 -1.73 -9.46
CA PHE A 141 1.45 -1.60 -9.12
C PHE A 141 2.16 -0.82 -10.22
N PHE A 142 3.12 -0.01 -9.78
CA PHE A 142 3.99 0.76 -10.64
C PHE A 142 5.42 0.31 -10.33
N ILE A 143 6.11 -0.15 -11.37
CA ILE A 143 7.46 -0.70 -11.28
C ILE A 143 8.38 0.26 -11.99
N ALA A 144 9.41 0.73 -11.29
CA ALA A 144 10.39 1.64 -11.85
C ALA A 144 11.77 1.33 -11.28
N GLN A 145 12.83 1.64 -12.04
CA GLN A 145 14.20 1.59 -11.55
C GLN A 145 14.55 2.94 -10.92
N GLN A 146 14.75 2.96 -9.61
CA GLN A 146 15.09 4.16 -8.84
C GLN A 146 16.03 3.82 -7.68
N THR A 147 16.74 4.83 -7.18
CA THR A 147 17.68 4.71 -6.05
C THR A 147 17.07 5.21 -4.73
N HIS A 148 15.85 4.76 -4.40
CA HIS A 148 15.18 5.10 -3.14
C HIS A 148 15.46 4.08 -2.03
N GLU A 149 15.36 4.54 -0.79
CA GLU A 149 15.41 3.69 0.39
C GLU A 149 14.10 2.90 0.58
N PRO A 150 14.13 1.67 1.14
CA PRO A 150 12.91 0.98 1.51
C PRO A 150 12.08 1.82 2.50
N ARG A 151 10.79 1.97 2.20
CA ARG A 151 9.81 2.80 2.93
C ARG A 151 9.93 4.31 2.71
N GLU A 152 10.70 4.75 1.72
CA GLU A 152 10.73 6.15 1.33
C GLU A 152 9.43 6.54 0.62
N ILE A 153 8.81 7.65 1.02
CA ILE A 153 7.72 8.25 0.27
C ILE A 153 8.30 8.81 -1.02
N VAL A 154 7.66 8.53 -2.16
CA VAL A 154 8.17 8.91 -3.48
C VAL A 154 7.23 9.88 -4.19
N ASP A 155 7.80 10.66 -5.13
CA ASP A 155 6.99 11.43 -6.08
C ASP A 155 6.33 10.49 -7.09
N PHE A 156 5.15 10.00 -6.70
CA PHE A 156 4.37 9.09 -7.51
C PHE A 156 4.07 9.67 -8.91
N ASN A 157 3.72 10.96 -9.00
CA ASN A 157 3.32 11.59 -10.26
C ASN A 157 4.48 11.71 -11.25
N GLY A 158 5.71 11.90 -10.76
CA GLY A 158 6.91 11.86 -11.57
C GLY A 158 7.22 10.44 -12.05
N ILE A 159 7.26 9.49 -11.13
CA ILE A 159 7.67 8.10 -11.41
C ILE A 159 6.66 7.37 -12.29
N SER A 160 5.36 7.55 -12.04
CA SER A 160 4.30 6.78 -12.71
C SER A 160 4.24 7.01 -14.22
N LYS A 161 4.84 8.09 -14.73
CA LYS A 161 4.89 8.42 -16.17
C LYS A 161 5.81 7.50 -16.97
N HIS A 162 6.79 6.90 -16.31
CA HIS A 162 7.82 6.06 -16.94
C HIS A 162 7.87 4.65 -16.34
N ALA A 163 6.95 4.33 -15.43
CA ALA A 163 6.89 3.05 -14.76
C ALA A 163 6.20 1.98 -15.63
N GLY A 164 6.65 0.73 -15.49
CA GLY A 164 5.85 -0.43 -15.85
C GLY A 164 4.60 -0.50 -14.99
N VAL A 165 3.46 -0.81 -15.59
CA VAL A 165 2.17 -0.85 -14.89
C VAL A 165 1.64 -2.27 -14.87
N VAL A 166 1.33 -2.75 -13.67
CA VAL A 166 0.57 -3.98 -13.45
C VAL A 166 -0.77 -3.58 -12.85
N ASP A 167 -1.87 -3.93 -13.52
CA ASP A 167 -3.22 -3.56 -13.09
C ASP A 167 -4.15 -4.76 -13.27
N PHE A 168 -4.47 -5.43 -12.16
CA PHE A 168 -5.40 -6.57 -12.17
C PHE A 168 -6.86 -6.13 -12.06
N SER A 169 -7.13 -4.84 -11.89
CA SER A 169 -8.48 -4.30 -11.72
C SER A 169 -9.19 -4.00 -13.04
N GLN A 170 -8.46 -3.96 -14.16
CA GLN A 170 -8.97 -3.58 -15.47
C GLN A 170 -8.07 -4.07 -16.63
N GLY A 171 -8.53 -3.87 -17.87
CA GLY A 171 -7.74 -4.15 -19.07
C GLY A 171 -7.35 -5.62 -19.22
N GLU A 172 -6.16 -5.88 -19.77
CA GLU A 172 -5.64 -7.24 -20.01
C GLU A 172 -5.40 -8.04 -18.73
N GLY A 173 -5.16 -7.35 -17.60
CA GLY A 173 -4.98 -7.98 -16.30
C GLY A 173 -6.28 -8.40 -15.63
N LEU A 174 -7.44 -7.93 -16.12
CA LEU A 174 -8.74 -8.34 -15.59
C LEU A 174 -8.88 -9.87 -15.71
N THR A 175 -9.27 -10.53 -14.62
CA THR A 175 -9.39 -12.00 -14.48
C THR A 175 -8.07 -12.79 -14.44
N LYS A 176 -6.91 -12.13 -14.58
CA LYS A 176 -5.60 -12.79 -14.52
C LYS A 176 -5.07 -12.81 -13.10
N HIS A 177 -4.10 -13.69 -12.84
CA HIS A 177 -3.50 -13.86 -11.51
C HIS A 177 -1.98 -13.76 -11.51
N VAL A 178 -1.38 -13.69 -12.70
CA VAL A 178 0.06 -13.56 -12.90
C VAL A 178 0.31 -12.41 -13.86
N ALA A 179 1.32 -11.60 -13.55
CA ALA A 179 1.85 -10.58 -14.44
C ALA A 179 3.38 -10.71 -14.50
N THR A 180 3.92 -10.72 -15.70
CA THR A 180 5.37 -10.68 -15.97
C THR A 180 5.70 -9.31 -16.54
N VAL A 181 6.64 -8.62 -15.91
CA VAL A 181 7.08 -7.28 -16.35
C VAL A 181 8.49 -7.37 -16.88
N TYR A 182 8.65 -7.05 -18.15
CA TYR A 182 9.93 -7.01 -18.85
C TYR A 182 10.42 -5.57 -18.88
N HIS A 183 11.67 -5.37 -18.49
CA HIS A 183 12.38 -4.09 -18.62
C HIS A 183 13.34 -4.20 -19.80
N ALA A 184 13.11 -3.39 -20.84
CA ALA A 184 13.92 -3.39 -22.05
C ALA A 184 15.15 -2.50 -21.89
N GLN A 185 16.17 -2.71 -22.73
CA GLN A 185 17.41 -1.92 -22.71
C GLN A 185 17.20 -0.43 -23.02
N ASP A 186 16.09 -0.08 -23.67
CA ASP A 186 15.70 1.31 -23.94
C ASP A 186 15.02 2.01 -22.75
N GLY A 187 14.93 1.31 -21.60
CA GLY A 187 14.30 1.82 -20.38
C GLY A 187 12.78 1.68 -20.36
N THR A 188 12.17 1.08 -21.39
CA THR A 188 10.73 0.84 -21.43
C THR A 188 10.33 -0.42 -20.66
N PHE A 189 9.08 -0.45 -20.24
CA PHE A 189 8.49 -1.60 -19.58
C PHE A 189 7.37 -2.21 -20.43
N LYS A 190 7.32 -3.54 -20.48
CA LYS A 190 6.22 -4.31 -21.08
C LYS A 190 5.64 -5.23 -20.01
N THR A 191 4.31 -5.24 -19.87
CA THR A 191 3.60 -6.16 -18.97
C THR A 191 2.86 -7.20 -19.78
N GLU A 192 3.00 -8.47 -19.42
CA GLU A 192 2.22 -9.59 -19.96
C GLU A 192 1.46 -10.29 -18.84
N TYR A 193 0.21 -10.68 -19.08
CA TYR A 193 -0.64 -11.30 -18.07
C TYR A 193 -0.98 -12.76 -18.38
N ALA A 194 -1.03 -13.59 -17.34
CA ALA A 194 -1.34 -15.02 -17.44
C ALA A 194 -2.23 -15.52 -16.29
N TYR A 195 -2.78 -16.72 -16.47
CA TYR A 195 -3.58 -17.41 -15.43
C TYR A 195 -2.72 -18.24 -14.47
N THR A 196 -1.59 -18.77 -14.95
CA THR A 196 -0.69 -19.65 -14.20
C THR A 196 0.76 -19.23 -14.39
N PHE A 197 1.62 -19.61 -13.46
CA PHE A 197 3.06 -19.54 -13.66
C PHE A 197 3.43 -20.58 -14.73
N ASN A 198 4.14 -20.14 -15.77
CA ASN A 198 4.80 -21.03 -16.72
C ASN A 198 6.11 -21.56 -16.13
#